data_AF-A0A9C8C4H8-F1
#
_entry.id   AF-A0A9C8C4H8-F1
#
_cell.length_a   1.000
_cell.length_b   1.000
_cell.length_c   1.000
_cell.angle_alpha   90.00
_cell.angle_beta   90.00
_cell.angle_gamma   90.00
#
_symmetry.space_group_name_H-M   'P 1'
#
loop_
_entity.id
_entity.type
_entity.pdbx_description
1 polymer ?
#
loop_
_entity_poly.entity_id
_entity_poly.type
_entity_poly.pdbx_seq_one_letter_code
_entity_poly.pdbx_strand_id
1 'polypeptide(L)'
;MVKMIKENIFSKKFLLFLALLLVGFFVFFIVLGSFKRALVSSVFLLLFFLSLKWTEFALALLIVLVPLVSGRFIFEILPFDAVTVTVAISIISLLFSCFKKERSVFPPTKLDVSVLLFLIVSLMTVFWAYSPPKALATWLRYFGYLILIFVVAYRVRYKRTIEILLSLFVLSATMSCFIGFNQFLTRPGMSIGMQGLSQEIVARMAGTYINPNFFGEFLVLAIPIGLALTLALNSTRHRIFCGACTAILLFSLVLTYTRGSWLGLAVGLVIFALIVEKRLLWFGVLLSPLVFKLPGVASRIVSMFDISGGTVACRLRLWNVVFKIISENFLFGIGIGNYLTAFTHYVFKYPELSVGYVQYGAHNSYLTLLAEVGIFGLLAFLGVIVVIFKLGYCFTRRVKNDKFSVYIMGGILASLSAFLVNGFTSNSLLHPRAAVFFWFLAGIALVLIYNYENIGKIKTRQNFLKLYNGSYFYGILTGVKSSFLSAYENHWLKRSFDFVGRANLLKFSKILGSVDASLKSSVDLKESSKTLGVFCKFRDNLLGWIDNSYFRAAIKKIL
;
A
#
# COMPACT_ATOMS: atom_id res chain seq x y z
N MET A 1 -17.12 11.83 7.08
CA MET A 1 -17.89 12.04 5.84
C MET A 1 -18.74 13.31 5.90
N VAL A 2 -19.69 13.48 6.83
CA VAL A 2 -20.49 14.73 6.94
C VAL A 2 -19.66 15.96 7.35
N LYS A 3 -18.67 15.81 8.23
CA LYS A 3 -17.72 16.90 8.58
C LYS A 3 -16.72 17.22 7.45
N MET A 4 -16.53 16.30 6.50
CA MET A 4 -15.70 16.45 5.29
C MET A 4 -16.45 17.18 4.17
N ILE A 5 -17.79 17.23 4.22
CA ILE A 5 -18.65 17.86 3.21
C ILE A 5 -18.86 19.37 3.51
N LYS A 6 -18.62 19.81 4.75
CA LYS A 6 -18.91 21.18 5.22
C LYS A 6 -17.88 22.25 4.86
N GLU A 7 -16.66 21.90 4.45
CA GLU A 7 -15.64 22.89 4.09
C GLU A 7 -15.76 23.27 2.62
N ASN A 8 -16.61 24.26 2.29
CA ASN A 8 -16.86 24.87 0.98
C ASN A 8 -15.90 24.41 -0.15
N ILE A 9 -16.18 23.22 -0.70
CA ILE A 9 -15.12 22.33 -1.19
C ILE A 9 -14.53 22.83 -2.50
N PHE A 10 -15.30 23.38 -3.43
CA PHE A 10 -14.79 23.87 -4.70
C PHE A 10 -15.04 25.37 -4.86
N SER A 11 -14.04 26.13 -5.32
CA SER A 11 -14.30 27.49 -5.77
C SER A 11 -15.27 27.42 -6.97
N LYS A 12 -16.24 28.34 -7.05
CA LYS A 12 -17.16 28.43 -8.21
C LYS A 12 -16.39 28.44 -9.54
N LYS A 13 -15.20 29.06 -9.55
CA LYS A 13 -14.27 29.09 -10.68
C LYS A 13 -13.75 27.71 -11.09
N PHE A 14 -13.42 26.83 -10.14
CA PHE A 14 -12.97 25.47 -10.44
C PHE A 14 -14.10 24.59 -10.99
N LEU A 15 -15.31 24.69 -10.41
CA LEU A 15 -16.47 23.96 -10.92
C LEU A 15 -16.84 24.42 -12.34
N LEU A 16 -16.77 25.72 -12.60
CA LEU A 16 -17.00 26.29 -13.93
C LEU A 16 -15.93 25.81 -14.94
N PHE A 17 -14.66 25.82 -14.55
CA PHE A 17 -13.58 25.29 -15.39
C PHE A 17 -13.76 23.80 -15.71
N LEU A 18 -14.08 22.99 -14.71
CA LEU A 18 -14.32 21.55 -14.88
C LEU A 18 -15.54 21.31 -15.79
N ALA A 19 -16.62 22.07 -15.63
CA ALA A 19 -17.80 21.98 -16.46
C ALA A 19 -17.49 22.34 -17.93
N LEU A 20 -16.78 23.44 -18.16
CA LEU A 20 -16.37 23.86 -19.51
C LEU A 20 -15.46 22.83 -20.18
N LEU A 21 -14.55 22.21 -19.43
CA LEU A 21 -13.63 21.20 -19.94
C LEU A 21 -14.36 19.88 -20.25
N LEU A 22 -15.30 19.46 -19.41
CA LEU A 22 -16.16 18.29 -19.66
C LEU A 22 -17.08 18.51 -20.87
N VAL A 23 -17.66 19.69 -21.01
CA VAL A 23 -18.48 20.06 -22.18
C VAL A 23 -17.62 20.10 -23.44
N GLY A 24 -16.44 20.74 -23.41
CA GLY A 24 -15.53 20.78 -24.55
C GLY A 24 -15.07 19.40 -25.01
N PHE A 25 -14.74 18.51 -24.08
CA PHE A 25 -14.35 17.13 -24.39
C PHE A 25 -15.51 16.29 -24.91
N PHE A 26 -16.70 16.44 -24.32
CA PHE A 26 -17.91 15.75 -24.75
C PHE A 26 -18.31 16.16 -26.18
N VAL A 27 -18.26 17.47 -26.48
CA VAL A 27 -18.51 18.01 -27.83
C VAL A 27 -17.46 17.51 -28.83
N PHE A 28 -16.18 17.51 -28.47
CA PHE A 28 -15.10 17.01 -29.35
C PHE A 28 -15.32 15.55 -29.79
N PHE A 29 -15.70 14.65 -28.88
CA PHE A 29 -15.93 13.23 -29.23
C PHE A 29 -17.28 12.98 -29.93
N ILE A 30 -18.28 13.84 -29.73
CA ILE A 30 -19.52 13.82 -30.52
C ILE A 30 -19.23 14.22 -31.97
N VAL A 31 -18.39 15.25 -32.19
CA VAL A 31 -17.96 15.67 -33.53
C VAL A 31 -17.17 14.57 -34.25
N LEU A 32 -16.42 13.74 -33.52
CA LEU A 32 -15.75 12.53 -34.04
C LEU A 32 -16.69 11.32 -34.26
N GLY A 33 -18.01 11.51 -34.16
CA GLY A 33 -19.02 10.50 -34.53
C GLY A 33 -19.15 9.34 -33.54
N SER A 34 -18.74 9.49 -32.27
CA SER A 34 -18.76 8.38 -31.31
C SER A 34 -19.27 8.75 -29.91
N PHE A 35 -20.59 8.81 -29.77
CA PHE A 35 -21.28 9.12 -28.49
C PHE A 35 -20.83 8.25 -27.31
N LYS A 36 -20.61 6.94 -27.54
CA LYS A 36 -20.09 6.02 -26.50
C LYS A 36 -18.69 6.44 -26.02
N ARG A 37 -17.82 6.91 -26.91
CA ARG A 37 -16.47 7.37 -26.57
C ARG A 37 -16.50 8.71 -25.84
N ALA A 38 -17.42 9.61 -26.23
CA ALA A 38 -17.66 10.87 -25.53
C ALA A 38 -18.07 10.64 -24.08
N LEU A 39 -19.07 9.78 -23.85
CA LEU A 39 -19.57 9.46 -22.51
C LEU A 39 -18.47 8.85 -21.62
N VAL A 40 -17.77 7.84 -22.12
CA VAL A 40 -16.72 7.15 -21.36
C VAL A 40 -15.59 8.12 -21.03
N SER A 41 -15.12 8.90 -22.00
CA SER A 41 -14.00 9.82 -21.80
C SER A 41 -14.34 10.97 -20.85
N SER A 42 -15.55 11.51 -20.91
CA SER A 42 -16.02 12.54 -19.96
C SER A 42 -16.14 12.01 -18.54
N VAL A 43 -16.58 10.75 -18.36
CA VAL A 43 -16.57 10.10 -17.03
C VAL A 43 -15.14 9.92 -16.53
N PHE A 44 -14.20 9.46 -17.37
CA PHE A 44 -12.79 9.34 -16.99
C PHE A 44 -12.15 10.68 -16.63
N LEU A 45 -12.46 11.75 -17.37
CA LEU A 45 -11.99 13.11 -17.05
C LEU A 45 -12.58 13.62 -15.74
N LEU A 46 -13.88 13.44 -15.51
CA LEU A 46 -14.49 13.81 -14.24
C LEU A 46 -13.82 13.08 -13.07
N LEU A 47 -13.63 11.77 -13.21
CA LEU A 47 -12.94 10.94 -12.23
C LEU A 47 -11.49 11.37 -12.04
N PHE A 48 -10.78 11.75 -13.12
CA PHE A 48 -9.44 12.31 -13.07
C PHE A 48 -9.40 13.59 -12.23
N PHE A 49 -10.23 14.58 -12.52
CA PHE A 49 -10.22 15.84 -11.77
C PHE A 49 -10.67 15.67 -10.31
N LEU A 50 -11.60 14.76 -10.02
CA LEU A 50 -11.94 14.38 -8.65
C LEU A 50 -10.74 13.72 -7.94
N SER A 51 -10.00 12.87 -8.66
CA SER A 51 -8.81 12.17 -8.15
C SER A 51 -7.65 13.11 -7.83
N LEU A 52 -7.48 14.22 -8.57
CA LEU A 52 -6.46 15.25 -8.33
C LEU A 52 -6.63 15.92 -6.97
N LYS A 53 -7.86 15.95 -6.46
CA LYS A 53 -8.19 16.61 -5.21
C LYS A 53 -8.39 15.64 -4.04
N TRP A 54 -8.90 14.45 -4.32
CA TRP A 54 -9.22 13.42 -3.33
C TRP A 54 -8.43 12.15 -3.62
N THR A 55 -7.17 12.12 -3.23
CA THR A 55 -6.28 10.97 -3.48
C THR A 55 -6.81 9.67 -2.85
N GLU A 56 -7.49 9.72 -1.69
CA GLU A 56 -8.11 8.52 -1.11
C GLU A 56 -9.27 7.99 -1.97
N PHE A 57 -10.04 8.90 -2.59
CA PHE A 57 -11.07 8.56 -3.57
C PHE A 57 -10.46 8.00 -4.86
N ALA A 58 -9.33 8.55 -5.31
CA ALA A 58 -8.56 8.03 -6.44
C ALA A 58 -8.13 6.57 -6.22
N LEU A 59 -7.60 6.27 -5.02
CA LEU A 59 -7.20 4.92 -4.63
C LEU A 59 -8.41 3.98 -4.56
N ALA A 60 -9.51 4.42 -3.96
CA ALA A 60 -10.74 3.62 -3.92
C ALA A 60 -11.27 3.33 -5.34
N LEU A 61 -11.23 4.31 -6.23
CA LEU A 61 -11.64 4.17 -7.62
C LEU A 61 -10.74 3.18 -8.37
N LEU A 62 -9.41 3.29 -8.22
CA LEU A 62 -8.45 2.33 -8.78
C LEU A 62 -8.79 0.91 -8.32
N ILE A 63 -9.04 0.72 -7.02
CA ILE A 63 -9.31 -0.58 -6.43
C ILE A 63 -10.61 -1.22 -6.92
N VAL A 64 -11.63 -0.39 -7.18
CA VAL A 64 -12.93 -0.86 -7.64
C VAL A 64 -12.96 -1.04 -9.16
N LEU A 65 -12.39 -0.11 -9.92
CA LEU A 65 -12.49 -0.14 -11.38
C LEU A 65 -11.53 -1.12 -12.03
N VAL A 66 -10.26 -1.21 -11.60
CA VAL A 66 -9.27 -2.07 -12.27
C VAL A 66 -9.72 -3.54 -12.36
N PRO A 67 -10.33 -4.16 -11.33
CA PRO A 67 -10.82 -5.53 -11.43
C PRO A 67 -12.09 -5.66 -12.25
N LEU A 68 -12.91 -4.61 -12.35
CA LEU A 68 -14.23 -4.68 -12.98
C LEU A 68 -14.20 -4.32 -14.46
N VAL A 69 -13.26 -3.47 -14.87
CA VAL A 69 -13.13 -3.03 -16.25
C VAL A 69 -12.46 -4.12 -17.08
N SER A 70 -13.27 -4.77 -17.92
CA SER A 70 -12.77 -5.79 -18.85
C SER A 70 -11.79 -5.15 -19.85
N GLY A 71 -10.68 -5.85 -20.12
CA GLY A 71 -9.61 -5.36 -20.98
C GLY A 71 -10.01 -4.92 -22.37
N ARG A 72 -11.09 -5.50 -22.90
CA ARG A 72 -11.56 -5.23 -24.26
C ARG A 72 -12.28 -3.89 -24.38
N PHE A 73 -12.84 -3.36 -23.29
CA PHE A 73 -13.68 -2.16 -23.35
C PHE A 73 -12.92 -0.84 -23.53
N ILE A 74 -11.59 -0.81 -23.39
CA ILE A 74 -10.78 0.43 -23.47
C ILE A 74 -9.85 0.48 -24.68
N PHE A 75 -9.46 -0.67 -25.26
CA PHE A 75 -8.64 -0.69 -26.48
C PHE A 75 -9.35 -0.09 -27.70
N GLU A 76 -10.68 -0.06 -27.72
CA GLU A 76 -11.46 0.59 -28.78
C GLU A 76 -11.52 2.13 -28.66
N ILE A 77 -11.01 2.70 -27.55
CA ILE A 77 -11.24 4.12 -27.19
C ILE A 77 -9.93 4.88 -26.93
N LEU A 78 -8.92 4.25 -26.32
CA LEU A 78 -7.62 4.85 -26.02
C LEU A 78 -6.47 3.90 -26.40
N PRO A 79 -5.32 4.41 -26.91
CA PRO A 79 -4.14 3.60 -27.21
C PRO A 79 -3.41 3.09 -25.95
N PHE A 80 -3.90 3.45 -24.77
CA PHE A 80 -3.34 3.07 -23.47
C PHE A 80 -4.33 2.19 -22.72
N ASP A 81 -3.83 1.14 -22.05
CA ASP A 81 -4.69 0.33 -21.20
C ASP A 81 -5.19 1.14 -19.98
N ALA A 82 -6.37 0.80 -19.48
CA ALA A 82 -7.01 1.46 -18.32
C ALA A 82 -6.08 1.59 -17.12
N VAL A 83 -5.18 0.62 -16.96
CA VAL A 83 -4.20 0.56 -15.88
C VAL A 83 -3.15 1.64 -16.07
N THR A 84 -2.61 1.83 -17.27
CA THR A 84 -1.65 2.90 -17.59
C THR A 84 -2.29 4.26 -17.37
N VAL A 85 -3.56 4.44 -17.76
CA VAL A 85 -4.29 5.69 -17.49
C VAL A 85 -4.48 5.89 -15.99
N THR A 86 -4.93 4.88 -15.24
CA THR A 86 -5.16 5.00 -13.79
C THR A 86 -3.85 5.24 -13.02
N VAL A 87 -2.75 4.62 -13.46
CA VAL A 87 -1.41 4.82 -12.91
C VAL A 87 -0.90 6.23 -13.24
N ALA A 88 -1.03 6.70 -14.49
CA ALA A 88 -0.64 8.05 -14.90
C ALA A 88 -1.44 9.11 -14.14
N ILE A 89 -2.76 8.93 -14.03
CA ILE A 89 -3.66 9.77 -13.25
C ILE A 89 -3.23 9.83 -11.79
N SER A 90 -2.89 8.67 -11.21
CA SER A 90 -2.38 8.60 -9.85
C SER A 90 -1.11 9.42 -9.75
N ILE A 91 -0.07 9.15 -10.58
CA ILE A 91 1.21 9.88 -10.59
C ILE A 91 1.02 11.39 -10.72
N ILE A 92 0.17 11.85 -11.63
CA ILE A 92 -0.11 13.28 -11.84
C ILE A 92 -0.78 13.89 -10.60
N SER A 93 -1.77 13.21 -10.01
CA SER A 93 -2.41 13.64 -8.76
C SER A 93 -1.42 13.80 -7.60
N LEU A 94 -0.33 13.03 -7.64
CA LEU A 94 0.67 12.99 -6.57
C LEU A 94 1.76 14.04 -6.73
N LEU A 95 2.24 14.27 -7.96
CA LEU A 95 3.13 15.40 -8.25
C LEU A 95 2.47 16.71 -7.85
N PHE A 96 1.17 16.88 -8.15
CA PHE A 96 0.37 18.02 -7.68
C PHE A 96 0.26 18.09 -6.14
N SER A 97 0.19 16.94 -5.46
CA SER A 97 0.08 16.88 -4.00
C SER A 97 1.40 17.17 -3.27
N CYS A 98 2.56 16.93 -3.89
CA CYS A 98 3.88 17.29 -3.33
C CYS A 98 4.09 18.81 -3.20
N PHE A 99 3.37 19.62 -4.00
CA PHE A 99 3.38 21.08 -3.84
C PHE A 99 2.63 21.56 -2.59
N LYS A 100 1.80 20.72 -1.96
CA LYS A 100 1.14 21.03 -0.68
C LYS A 100 2.00 20.52 0.48
N LYS A 101 2.71 21.44 1.16
CA LYS A 101 3.57 21.21 2.33
C LYS A 101 2.78 20.66 3.55
N GLU A 102 2.33 19.41 3.52
CA GLU A 102 1.50 18.84 4.61
C GLU A 102 2.14 17.69 5.41
N ARG A 103 3.31 17.17 5.03
CA ARG A 103 4.10 16.26 5.90
C ARG A 103 5.60 16.57 5.83
N SER A 104 6.29 16.29 6.94
CA SER A 104 7.74 16.11 6.96
C SER A 104 8.10 14.91 6.08
N VAL A 105 9.07 15.08 5.18
CA VAL A 105 9.64 14.00 4.38
C VAL A 105 10.08 12.87 5.33
N PHE A 106 9.65 11.64 5.05
CA PHE A 106 10.09 10.48 5.83
C PHE A 106 11.60 10.29 5.62
N PRO A 107 12.35 9.90 6.67
CA PRO A 107 13.75 9.58 6.47
C PRO A 107 13.85 8.44 5.45
N PRO A 108 14.83 8.49 4.51
CA PRO A 108 15.00 7.44 3.53
C PRO A 108 15.20 6.10 4.23
N THR A 109 14.45 5.09 3.78
CA THR A 109 14.53 3.72 4.26
C THR A 109 15.36 2.86 3.30
N LYS A 110 15.68 1.63 3.71
CA LYS A 110 16.33 0.66 2.81
C LYS A 110 15.47 0.30 1.59
N LEU A 111 14.16 0.54 1.67
CA LEU A 111 13.26 0.30 0.55
C LEU A 111 13.46 1.35 -0.54
N ASP A 112 13.64 2.62 -0.17
CA ASP A 112 13.91 3.72 -1.10
C ASP A 112 15.16 3.43 -1.95
N VAL A 113 16.24 2.99 -1.30
CA VAL A 113 17.49 2.62 -1.98
C VAL A 113 17.28 1.44 -2.93
N SER A 114 16.55 0.40 -2.50
CA SER A 114 16.31 -0.78 -3.33
C SER A 114 15.44 -0.47 -4.55
N VAL A 115 14.42 0.37 -4.36
CA VAL A 115 13.55 0.85 -5.44
C VAL A 115 14.35 1.70 -6.43
N LEU A 116 15.13 2.66 -5.93
CA LEU A 116 15.94 3.53 -6.77
C LEU A 116 16.96 2.72 -7.59
N LEU A 117 17.62 1.74 -6.97
CA LEU A 117 18.56 0.85 -7.66
C LEU A 117 17.88 0.08 -8.79
N PHE A 118 16.71 -0.53 -8.53
CA PHE A 118 15.98 -1.24 -9.57
C PHE A 118 15.54 -0.30 -10.70
N LEU A 119 15.06 0.91 -10.38
CA LEU A 119 14.65 1.89 -11.38
C LEU A 119 15.81 2.36 -12.26
N ILE A 120 16.98 2.61 -11.67
CA ILE A 120 18.18 3.02 -12.42
C ILE A 120 18.64 1.89 -13.32
N VAL A 121 18.84 0.68 -12.78
CA VAL A 121 19.33 -0.47 -13.56
C VAL A 121 18.37 -0.82 -14.70
N SER A 122 17.06 -0.84 -14.43
CA SER A 122 16.05 -1.10 -15.47
C SER A 122 15.96 0.03 -16.50
N LEU A 123 16.18 1.30 -16.11
CA LEU A 123 16.21 2.42 -17.05
C LEU A 123 17.38 2.31 -18.01
N MET A 124 18.55 1.89 -17.51
CA MET A 124 19.73 1.70 -18.36
C MET A 124 19.43 0.72 -19.51
N THR A 125 18.66 -0.34 -19.23
CA THR A 125 18.30 -1.33 -20.25
C THR A 125 17.49 -0.79 -21.43
N VAL A 126 16.88 0.39 -21.29
CA VAL A 126 16.16 1.07 -22.37
C VAL A 126 17.09 1.48 -23.51
N PHE A 127 18.35 1.84 -23.21
CA PHE A 127 19.30 2.37 -24.20
C PHE A 127 19.77 1.33 -25.23
N TRP A 128 19.81 0.05 -24.86
CA TRP A 128 20.24 -1.04 -25.75
C TRP A 128 19.10 -2.03 -26.05
N ALA A 129 17.85 -1.66 -25.75
CA ALA A 129 16.70 -2.52 -25.99
C ALA A 129 16.45 -2.77 -27.49
N TYR A 130 15.97 -3.96 -27.85
CA TYR A 130 15.50 -4.26 -29.23
C TYR A 130 14.46 -3.24 -29.74
N SER A 131 13.56 -2.81 -28.85
CA SER A 131 12.60 -1.74 -29.10
C SER A 131 12.62 -0.76 -27.92
N PRO A 132 13.38 0.35 -28.04
CA PRO A 132 13.45 1.38 -27.00
C PRO A 132 12.08 1.98 -26.63
N PRO A 133 11.13 2.23 -27.56
CA PRO A 133 9.80 2.70 -27.20
C PRO A 133 9.01 1.73 -26.31
N LYS A 134 9.05 0.42 -26.61
CA LYS A 134 8.42 -0.60 -25.76
C LYS A 134 9.09 -0.70 -24.39
N ALA A 135 10.42 -0.56 -24.36
CA ALA A 135 11.18 -0.56 -23.12
C ALA A 135 10.82 0.63 -22.24
N LEU A 136 10.81 1.84 -22.80
CA LEU A 136 10.43 3.04 -22.07
C LEU A 136 8.99 2.95 -21.55
N ALA A 137 8.03 2.48 -22.36
CA ALA A 137 6.65 2.29 -21.92
C ALA A 137 6.54 1.29 -20.76
N THR A 138 7.30 0.20 -20.81
CA THR A 138 7.32 -0.81 -19.73
C THR A 138 8.02 -0.28 -18.48
N TRP A 139 9.11 0.46 -18.64
CA TRP A 139 9.80 1.12 -17.54
C TRP A 139 8.90 2.13 -16.82
N LEU A 140 8.20 3.00 -17.57
CA LEU A 140 7.25 3.97 -17.01
C LEU A 140 6.13 3.29 -16.21
N ARG A 141 5.72 2.09 -16.63
CA ARG A 141 4.75 1.27 -15.90
C ARG A 141 5.31 0.78 -14.56
N TYR A 142 6.52 0.20 -14.54
CA TYR A 142 7.18 -0.22 -13.30
C TYR A 142 7.48 0.97 -12.38
N PHE A 143 7.90 2.11 -12.93
CA PHE A 143 8.04 3.37 -12.21
C PHE A 143 6.75 3.76 -11.51
N GLY A 144 5.62 3.73 -12.23
CA GLY A 144 4.31 4.01 -11.65
C GLY A 144 3.90 3.05 -10.54
N TYR A 145 4.20 1.76 -10.69
CA TYR A 145 3.97 0.75 -9.66
C TYR A 145 4.79 0.98 -8.39
N LEU A 146 6.07 1.27 -8.52
CA LEU A 146 6.94 1.47 -7.37
C LEU A 146 6.63 2.79 -6.66
N ILE A 147 6.29 3.83 -7.41
CA ILE A 147 5.80 5.10 -6.83
C ILE A 147 4.49 4.89 -6.07
N LEU A 148 3.57 4.06 -6.58
CA LEU A 148 2.29 3.78 -5.90
C LEU A 148 2.48 3.32 -4.45
N ILE A 149 3.57 2.62 -4.13
CA ILE A 149 3.91 2.21 -2.76
C ILE A 149 4.03 3.44 -1.85
N PHE A 150 4.88 4.39 -2.22
CA PHE A 150 5.16 5.60 -1.44
C PHE A 150 3.94 6.51 -1.36
N VAL A 151 3.12 6.50 -2.39
CA VAL A 151 1.89 7.26 -2.48
C VAL A 151 0.88 6.82 -1.44
N VAL A 152 0.63 5.51 -1.41
CA VAL A 152 -0.30 4.90 -0.45
C VAL A 152 0.23 5.18 0.95
N ALA A 153 1.53 4.97 1.18
CA ALA A 153 2.21 5.26 2.45
C ALA A 153 2.09 6.73 2.90
N TYR A 154 2.16 7.66 1.96
CA TYR A 154 2.12 9.09 2.25
C TYR A 154 0.70 9.61 2.47
N ARG A 155 -0.30 9.11 1.71
CA ARG A 155 -1.67 9.64 1.70
C ARG A 155 -2.61 8.93 2.66
N VAL A 156 -2.46 7.62 2.86
CA VAL A 156 -3.35 6.87 3.76
C VAL A 156 -2.89 7.10 5.20
N ARG A 157 -3.76 7.71 6.01
CA ARG A 157 -3.42 8.09 7.40
C ARG A 157 -4.12 7.21 8.43
N TYR A 158 -5.42 6.99 8.27
CA TYR A 158 -6.25 6.44 9.33
C TYR A 158 -6.43 4.94 9.18
N LYS A 159 -6.45 4.23 10.31
CA LYS A 159 -6.79 2.79 10.37
C LYS A 159 -8.11 2.49 9.64
N ARG A 160 -9.12 3.33 9.84
CA ARG A 160 -10.41 3.21 9.15
C ARG A 160 -10.29 3.30 7.62
N THR A 161 -9.40 4.14 7.09
CA THR A 161 -9.16 4.23 5.64
C THR A 161 -8.54 2.93 5.12
N ILE A 162 -7.59 2.34 5.85
CA ILE A 162 -7.01 1.03 5.50
C ILE A 162 -8.11 -0.05 5.47
N GLU A 163 -8.94 -0.12 6.50
CA GLU A 163 -10.08 -1.05 6.56
C GLU A 163 -11.01 -0.90 5.36
N ILE A 164 -11.38 0.33 5.00
CA ILE A 164 -12.25 0.62 3.86
C ILE A 164 -11.59 0.19 2.55
N LEU A 165 -10.33 0.57 2.30
CA LEU A 165 -9.65 0.26 1.05
C LEU A 165 -9.46 -1.26 0.86
N LEU A 166 -9.10 -1.98 1.92
CA LEU A 166 -8.97 -3.44 1.87
C LEU A 166 -10.34 -4.12 1.73
N SER A 167 -11.39 -3.60 2.37
CA SER A 167 -12.75 -4.12 2.20
C SER A 167 -13.27 -3.89 0.79
N LEU A 168 -13.00 -2.72 0.20
CA LEU A 168 -13.33 -2.42 -1.19
C LEU A 168 -12.58 -3.33 -2.17
N PHE A 169 -11.32 -3.65 -1.88
CA PHE A 169 -10.52 -4.59 -2.67
C PHE A 169 -11.11 -6.01 -2.65
N VAL A 170 -11.49 -6.51 -1.47
CA VAL A 170 -12.15 -7.82 -1.34
C VAL A 170 -13.52 -7.82 -2.00
N LEU A 171 -14.28 -6.73 -1.86
CA LEU A 171 -15.59 -6.57 -2.48
C LEU A 171 -15.49 -6.53 -4.00
N SER A 172 -14.59 -5.73 -4.58
CA SER A 172 -14.40 -5.67 -6.03
C SER A 172 -13.93 -7.01 -6.59
N ALA A 173 -13.07 -7.72 -5.88
CA ALA A 173 -12.69 -9.09 -6.25
C ALA A 173 -13.88 -10.06 -6.23
N THR A 174 -14.76 -9.94 -5.23
CA THR A 174 -15.98 -10.76 -5.12
C THR A 174 -16.95 -10.45 -6.26
N MET A 175 -17.09 -9.18 -6.65
CA MET A 175 -17.89 -8.78 -7.81
C MET A 175 -17.35 -9.38 -9.12
N SER A 176 -16.03 -9.42 -9.32
CA SER A 176 -15.42 -10.12 -10.46
C SER A 176 -15.72 -11.62 -10.45
N CYS A 177 -15.91 -12.24 -9.27
CA CYS A 177 -16.32 -13.64 -9.16
C CYS A 177 -17.75 -13.87 -9.62
N PHE A 178 -18.70 -12.99 -9.28
CA PHE A 178 -20.08 -13.10 -9.79
C PHE A 178 -20.14 -13.05 -11.32
N ILE A 179 -19.33 -12.19 -11.95
CA ILE A 179 -19.16 -12.17 -13.41
C ILE A 179 -18.59 -13.51 -13.90
N GLY A 180 -17.61 -14.07 -13.20
CA GLY A 180 -17.04 -15.37 -13.53
C GLY A 180 -18.02 -16.53 -13.39
N PHE A 181 -18.92 -16.53 -12.39
CA PHE A 181 -19.94 -17.57 -12.24
C PHE A 181 -20.94 -17.51 -13.38
N ASN A 182 -21.38 -16.30 -13.73
CA ASN A 182 -22.24 -16.10 -14.88
C ASN A 182 -21.58 -16.64 -16.16
N GLN A 183 -20.29 -16.35 -16.40
CA GLN A 183 -19.54 -16.90 -17.52
C GLN A 183 -19.43 -18.44 -17.47
N PHE A 184 -19.13 -18.99 -16.30
CA PHE A 184 -18.96 -20.43 -16.11
C PHE A 184 -20.25 -21.21 -16.39
N LEU A 185 -21.41 -20.65 -15.98
CA LEU A 185 -22.73 -21.24 -16.19
C LEU A 185 -23.25 -21.07 -17.62
N THR A 186 -23.05 -19.88 -18.23
CA THR A 186 -23.65 -19.55 -19.55
C THR A 186 -22.75 -19.92 -20.73
N ARG A 187 -21.44 -20.06 -20.52
CA ARG A 187 -20.46 -20.39 -21.56
C ARG A 187 -19.53 -21.53 -21.13
N PRO A 188 -20.07 -22.68 -20.67
CA PRO A 188 -19.23 -23.82 -20.34
C PRO A 188 -18.50 -24.29 -21.61
N GLY A 189 -17.16 -24.24 -21.61
CA GLY A 189 -16.34 -24.69 -22.73
C GLY A 189 -15.58 -23.60 -23.51
N MET A 190 -15.70 -22.32 -23.13
CA MET A 190 -14.80 -21.30 -23.68
C MET A 190 -13.42 -21.40 -23.00
N SER A 191 -12.65 -22.43 -23.34
CA SER A 191 -11.23 -22.51 -22.98
C SER A 191 -10.51 -21.39 -23.73
N ILE A 192 -10.35 -20.23 -23.10
CA ILE A 192 -9.46 -19.19 -23.61
C ILE A 192 -8.03 -19.62 -23.28
N GLY A 193 -7.57 -20.62 -24.03
CA GLY A 193 -6.29 -21.30 -23.94
C GLY A 193 -6.24 -22.36 -25.04
N MET A 194 -5.43 -22.08 -26.07
CA MET A 194 -5.15 -22.91 -27.25
C MET A 194 -6.38 -23.38 -28.05
N GLN A 195 -6.68 -22.66 -29.14
CA GLN A 195 -7.22 -23.31 -30.32
C GLN A 195 -6.22 -24.39 -30.76
N GLY A 196 -6.49 -25.66 -30.45
CA GLY A 196 -5.88 -26.81 -31.12
C GLY A 196 -4.85 -27.66 -30.36
N LEU A 197 -4.39 -27.31 -29.14
CA LEU A 197 -3.31 -28.07 -28.48
C LEU A 197 -3.54 -28.45 -27.01
N SER A 198 -4.61 -27.96 -26.37
CA SER A 198 -5.06 -28.48 -25.09
C SER A 198 -6.50 -28.93 -25.20
N GLN A 199 -6.73 -30.24 -25.35
CA GLN A 199 -8.04 -30.87 -25.18
C GLN A 199 -8.46 -30.83 -23.70
N GLU A 200 -8.49 -29.65 -23.09
CA GLU A 200 -8.97 -29.47 -21.72
C GLU A 200 -10.49 -29.32 -21.77
N ILE A 201 -11.18 -30.46 -21.60
CA ILE A 201 -12.66 -30.60 -21.59
C ILE A 201 -13.33 -29.80 -20.44
N VAL A 202 -12.55 -29.22 -19.51
CA VAL A 202 -13.07 -28.57 -18.30
C VAL A 202 -13.24 -27.07 -18.53
N ALA A 203 -14.47 -26.56 -18.40
CA ALA A 203 -14.75 -25.13 -18.36
C ALA A 203 -13.95 -24.47 -17.22
N ARG A 204 -13.34 -23.31 -17.47
CA ARG A 204 -12.50 -22.59 -16.48
C ARG A 204 -13.05 -21.20 -16.23
N MET A 205 -13.13 -20.83 -14.96
CA MET A 205 -13.60 -19.51 -14.56
C MET A 205 -12.50 -18.45 -14.79
N ALA A 206 -12.83 -17.37 -15.49
CA ALA A 206 -11.88 -16.29 -15.80
C ALA A 206 -12.35 -14.89 -15.36
N GLY A 207 -13.61 -14.75 -14.96
CA GLY A 207 -14.19 -13.48 -14.54
C GLY A 207 -13.94 -12.35 -15.55
N THR A 208 -13.62 -11.17 -15.06
CA THR A 208 -13.31 -9.99 -15.87
C THR A 208 -11.93 -10.02 -16.54
N TYR A 209 -11.11 -11.01 -16.20
CA TYR A 209 -9.72 -11.11 -16.67
C TYR A 209 -9.58 -11.88 -17.99
N ILE A 210 -10.66 -12.51 -18.48
CA ILE A 210 -10.75 -13.27 -19.75
C ILE A 210 -9.89 -14.55 -19.74
N ASN A 211 -8.71 -14.52 -19.12
CA ASN A 211 -7.84 -15.66 -18.91
C ASN A 211 -7.96 -16.18 -17.47
N PRO A 212 -8.21 -17.49 -17.26
CA PRO A 212 -8.33 -18.06 -15.93
C PRO A 212 -7.03 -17.91 -15.11
N ASN A 213 -5.86 -17.99 -15.74
CA ASN A 213 -4.58 -17.81 -15.06
C ASN A 213 -4.50 -16.41 -14.45
N PHE A 214 -4.75 -15.36 -15.23
CA PHE A 214 -4.74 -13.97 -14.75
C PHE A 214 -5.77 -13.71 -13.64
N PHE A 215 -6.93 -14.35 -13.73
CA PHE A 215 -7.93 -14.28 -12.68
C PHE A 215 -7.45 -14.94 -11.38
N GLY A 216 -6.83 -16.13 -11.49
CA GLY A 216 -6.22 -16.83 -10.36
C GLY A 216 -5.16 -15.97 -9.65
N GLU A 217 -4.27 -15.31 -10.38
CA GLU A 217 -3.22 -14.45 -9.79
C GLU A 217 -3.82 -13.27 -9.02
N PHE A 218 -4.94 -12.72 -9.50
CA PHE A 218 -5.66 -11.68 -8.79
C PHE A 218 -6.36 -12.21 -7.53
N LEU A 219 -6.99 -13.38 -7.60
CA LEU A 219 -7.67 -13.99 -6.45
C LEU A 219 -6.69 -14.35 -5.31
N VAL A 220 -5.48 -14.79 -5.62
CA VAL A 220 -4.48 -15.11 -4.57
C VAL A 220 -3.99 -13.88 -3.81
N LEU A 221 -4.14 -12.67 -4.38
CA LEU A 221 -3.92 -11.43 -3.65
C LEU A 221 -5.11 -11.06 -2.74
N ALA A 222 -6.34 -11.35 -3.17
CA ALA A 222 -7.55 -10.95 -2.43
C ALA A 222 -7.89 -11.88 -1.26
N ILE A 223 -7.67 -13.19 -1.40
CA ILE A 223 -8.08 -14.20 -0.41
C ILE A 223 -7.41 -13.99 0.96
N PRO A 224 -6.08 -13.81 1.07
CA PRO A 224 -5.46 -13.65 2.39
C PRO A 224 -5.85 -12.32 3.07
N ILE A 225 -6.17 -11.28 2.29
CA ILE A 225 -6.72 -10.02 2.81
C ILE A 225 -8.14 -10.22 3.35
N GLY A 226 -8.99 -10.93 2.61
CA GLY A 226 -10.33 -11.30 3.07
C GLY A 226 -10.29 -12.06 4.38
N LEU A 227 -9.44 -13.08 4.48
CA LEU A 227 -9.21 -13.85 5.70
C LEU A 227 -8.70 -12.97 6.85
N ALA A 228 -7.74 -12.08 6.57
CA ALA A 228 -7.22 -11.15 7.55
C ALA A 228 -8.33 -10.24 8.11
N LEU A 229 -9.18 -9.66 7.26
CA LEU A 229 -10.30 -8.82 7.69
C LEU A 229 -11.33 -9.60 8.52
N THR A 230 -11.69 -10.81 8.11
CA THR A 230 -12.62 -11.69 8.85
C THR A 230 -12.16 -11.96 10.28
N LEU A 231 -10.86 -12.06 10.49
CA LEU A 231 -10.26 -12.38 11.79
C LEU A 231 -9.87 -11.13 12.59
N ALA A 232 -9.56 -10.01 11.93
CA ALA A 232 -9.09 -8.77 12.53
C ALA A 232 -10.22 -7.83 12.97
N LEU A 233 -11.36 -7.82 12.27
CA LEU A 233 -12.46 -6.90 12.55
C LEU A 233 -13.20 -7.28 13.84
N ASN A 234 -13.64 -6.27 14.60
CA ASN A 234 -14.38 -6.48 15.85
C ASN A 234 -15.89 -6.70 15.63
N SER A 235 -16.45 -6.14 14.55
CA SER A 235 -17.88 -6.22 14.28
C SER A 235 -18.26 -7.56 13.66
N THR A 236 -19.09 -8.35 14.34
CA THR A 236 -19.56 -9.66 13.86
C THR A 236 -20.19 -9.60 12.47
N ARG A 237 -21.00 -8.57 12.18
CA ARG A 237 -21.60 -8.38 10.85
C ARG A 237 -20.53 -8.25 9.75
N HIS A 238 -19.52 -7.41 9.98
CA HIS A 238 -18.43 -7.22 9.01
C HIS A 238 -17.57 -8.48 8.88
N ARG A 239 -17.33 -9.21 9.98
CA ARG A 239 -16.61 -10.49 9.95
C ARG A 239 -17.34 -11.53 9.10
N ILE A 240 -18.65 -11.68 9.30
CA ILE A 240 -19.48 -12.61 8.51
C ILE A 240 -19.46 -12.20 7.04
N PHE A 241 -19.63 -10.92 6.74
CA PHE A 241 -19.58 -10.40 5.37
C PHE A 241 -18.22 -10.69 4.69
N CYS A 242 -17.10 -10.32 5.32
CA CYS A 242 -15.76 -10.61 4.79
C CYS A 242 -15.51 -12.12 4.68
N GLY A 243 -16.03 -12.93 5.61
CA GLY A 243 -15.94 -14.38 5.58
C GLY A 243 -16.67 -14.98 4.38
N ALA A 244 -17.90 -14.52 4.11
CA ALA A 244 -18.68 -14.93 2.95
C ALA A 244 -17.99 -14.53 1.63
N CYS A 245 -17.49 -13.30 1.52
CA CYS A 245 -16.68 -12.87 0.38
C CYS A 245 -15.45 -13.78 0.19
N THR A 246 -14.71 -14.07 1.27
CA THR A 246 -13.52 -14.93 1.21
C THR A 246 -13.86 -16.35 0.75
N ALA A 247 -14.98 -16.91 1.20
CA ALA A 247 -15.46 -18.21 0.75
C ALA A 247 -15.78 -18.21 -0.76
N ILE A 248 -16.43 -17.15 -1.26
CA ILE A 248 -16.70 -16.98 -2.69
C ILE A 248 -15.39 -16.89 -3.48
N LEU A 249 -14.40 -16.12 -3.00
CA LEU A 249 -13.09 -16.00 -3.65
C LEU A 249 -12.35 -17.35 -3.70
N LEU A 250 -12.35 -18.10 -2.59
CA LEU A 250 -11.75 -19.43 -2.51
C LEU A 250 -12.39 -20.42 -3.48
N PHE A 251 -13.72 -20.46 -3.51
CA PHE A 251 -14.45 -21.34 -4.43
C PHE A 251 -14.17 -20.97 -5.89
N SER A 252 -14.15 -19.67 -6.20
CA SER A 252 -13.81 -19.15 -7.52
C SER A 252 -12.40 -19.53 -7.94
N LEU A 253 -11.43 -19.48 -7.01
CA LEU A 253 -10.05 -19.88 -7.26
C LEU A 253 -9.96 -21.36 -7.66
N VAL A 254 -10.71 -22.24 -7.01
CA VAL A 254 -10.78 -23.66 -7.40
C VAL A 254 -11.34 -23.80 -8.82
N LEU A 255 -12.43 -23.10 -9.16
CA LEU A 255 -13.01 -23.18 -10.51
C LEU A 255 -12.15 -22.55 -11.62
N THR A 256 -11.07 -21.83 -11.29
CA THR A 256 -10.10 -21.38 -12.31
C THR A 256 -9.26 -22.53 -12.86
N TYR A 257 -9.12 -23.64 -12.11
CA TYR A 257 -8.19 -24.75 -12.38
C TYR A 257 -6.75 -24.28 -12.64
N THR A 258 -6.32 -23.21 -11.97
CA THR A 258 -4.99 -22.63 -12.11
C THR A 258 -4.03 -23.22 -11.08
N ARG A 259 -3.32 -24.25 -11.51
CA ARG A 259 -2.35 -25.01 -10.68
C ARG A 259 -1.35 -24.10 -9.95
N GLY A 260 -0.80 -23.11 -10.65
CA GLY A 260 0.10 -22.10 -10.10
C GLY A 260 -0.51 -21.29 -8.96
N SER A 261 -1.75 -20.83 -9.13
CA SER A 261 -2.43 -20.01 -8.14
C SER A 261 -2.83 -20.83 -6.92
N TRP A 262 -3.19 -22.10 -7.08
CA TRP A 262 -3.45 -23.01 -5.96
C TRP A 262 -2.20 -23.20 -5.09
N LEU A 263 -1.06 -23.50 -5.72
CA LEU A 263 0.22 -23.62 -5.03
C LEU A 263 0.63 -22.30 -4.36
N GLY A 264 0.49 -21.19 -5.07
CA GLY A 264 0.74 -19.86 -4.55
C GLY A 264 -0.09 -19.57 -3.29
N LEU A 265 -1.42 -19.78 -3.37
CA LEU A 265 -2.28 -19.58 -2.21
C LEU A 265 -1.89 -20.49 -1.05
N ALA A 266 -1.59 -21.77 -1.30
CA ALA A 266 -1.17 -22.70 -0.25
C ALA A 266 0.05 -22.18 0.52
N VAL A 267 1.10 -21.75 -0.20
CA VAL A 267 2.30 -21.15 0.41
C VAL A 267 1.95 -19.85 1.16
N GLY A 268 1.11 -18.99 0.57
CA GLY A 268 0.65 -17.76 1.22
C GLY A 268 -0.11 -18.03 2.53
N LEU A 269 -1.02 -19.01 2.54
CA LEU A 269 -1.77 -19.39 3.73
C LEU A 269 -0.90 -20.04 4.82
N VAL A 270 0.14 -20.80 4.44
CA VAL A 270 1.14 -21.28 5.39
C VAL A 270 1.85 -20.08 6.05
N ILE A 271 2.31 -19.12 5.26
CA ILE A 271 2.95 -17.89 5.78
C ILE A 271 1.98 -17.10 6.68
N PHE A 272 0.71 -16.98 6.28
CA PHE A 272 -0.32 -16.35 7.10
C PHE A 272 -0.44 -17.04 8.47
N ALA A 273 -0.58 -18.37 8.49
CA ALA A 273 -0.71 -19.14 9.71
C ALA A 273 0.55 -19.04 10.60
N LEU A 274 1.75 -19.07 10.01
CA LEU A 274 3.00 -18.94 10.76
C LEU A 274 3.17 -17.56 11.42
N ILE A 275 2.63 -16.50 10.81
CA ILE A 275 2.69 -15.13 11.35
C ILE A 275 1.58 -14.88 12.37
N VAL A 276 0.37 -15.34 12.08
CA VAL A 276 -0.85 -15.00 12.82
C VAL A 276 -1.16 -16.03 13.90
N GLU A 277 -1.41 -17.28 13.51
CA GLU A 277 -1.76 -18.38 14.43
C GLU A 277 -1.51 -19.74 13.75
N LYS A 278 -0.57 -20.53 14.29
CA LYS A 278 -0.14 -21.81 13.69
C LYS A 278 -1.26 -22.84 13.65
N ARG A 279 -2.24 -22.75 14.58
CA ARG A 279 -3.42 -23.65 14.58
C ARG A 279 -4.24 -23.53 13.30
N LEU A 280 -4.12 -22.44 12.54
CA LEU A 280 -4.79 -22.28 11.25
C LEU A 280 -4.33 -23.32 10.21
N LEU A 281 -3.15 -23.91 10.37
CA LEU A 281 -2.66 -24.99 9.50
C LEU A 281 -3.57 -26.22 9.53
N TRP A 282 -4.17 -26.53 10.69
CA TRP A 282 -5.08 -27.67 10.83
C TRP A 282 -6.33 -27.52 9.95
N PHE A 283 -6.86 -26.31 9.79
CA PHE A 283 -7.99 -26.08 8.88
C PHE A 283 -7.63 -26.39 7.43
N GLY A 284 -6.41 -26.09 7.00
CA GLY A 284 -5.94 -26.45 5.65
C GLY A 284 -5.89 -27.96 5.45
N VAL A 285 -5.36 -28.69 6.44
CA VAL A 285 -5.31 -30.17 6.42
C VAL A 285 -6.72 -30.76 6.38
N LEU A 286 -7.62 -30.29 7.26
CA LEU A 286 -8.99 -30.80 7.38
C LEU A 286 -9.88 -30.48 6.17
N LEU A 287 -9.65 -29.35 5.49
CA LEU A 287 -10.41 -28.96 4.30
C LEU A 287 -9.91 -29.63 3.01
N SER A 288 -8.66 -30.12 3.00
CA SER A 288 -8.05 -30.72 1.80
C SER A 288 -8.85 -31.91 1.20
N PRO A 289 -9.44 -32.85 1.97
CA PRO A 289 -10.21 -33.94 1.40
C PRO A 289 -11.52 -33.47 0.77
N LEU A 290 -12.13 -32.40 1.29
CA LEU A 290 -13.34 -31.82 0.73
C LEU A 290 -13.06 -31.19 -0.64
N VAL A 291 -11.95 -30.46 -0.76
CA VAL A 291 -11.52 -29.86 -2.03
C VAL A 291 -11.16 -30.94 -3.05
N PHE A 292 -10.54 -32.04 -2.61
CA PHE A 292 -10.16 -33.15 -3.49
C PHE A 292 -11.36 -33.84 -4.15
N LYS A 293 -12.53 -33.83 -3.50
CA LYS A 293 -13.79 -34.39 -4.04
C LYS A 293 -14.41 -33.55 -5.17
N LEU A 294 -13.93 -32.33 -5.40
CA LEU A 294 -14.48 -31.49 -6.46
C LEU A 294 -14.12 -32.05 -7.85
N PRO A 295 -15.08 -32.06 -8.81
CA PRO A 295 -14.84 -32.60 -10.15
C PRO A 295 -13.61 -31.98 -10.81
N GLY A 296 -12.78 -32.79 -11.46
CA GLY A 296 -11.58 -32.32 -12.17
C GLY A 296 -10.42 -31.82 -11.30
N VAL A 297 -10.58 -31.66 -9.98
CA VAL A 297 -9.46 -31.22 -9.11
C VAL A 297 -8.40 -32.31 -9.00
N ALA A 298 -8.80 -33.57 -8.74
CA ALA A 298 -7.86 -34.68 -8.63
C ALA A 298 -7.03 -34.88 -9.91
N SER A 299 -7.69 -34.89 -11.08
CA SER A 299 -6.98 -35.03 -12.37
C SER A 299 -6.04 -33.85 -12.65
N ARG A 300 -6.42 -32.64 -12.21
CA ARG A 300 -5.54 -31.47 -12.31
C ARG A 300 -4.33 -31.53 -11.39
N ILE A 301 -4.47 -32.06 -10.18
CA ILE A 301 -3.33 -32.28 -9.27
C ILE A 301 -2.39 -33.32 -9.88
N VAL A 302 -2.90 -34.45 -10.37
CA VAL A 302 -2.08 -35.48 -11.04
C VAL A 302 -1.34 -34.90 -12.25
N SER A 303 -2.00 -34.07 -13.06
CA SER A 303 -1.35 -33.42 -14.20
C SER A 303 -0.19 -32.47 -13.85
N MET A 304 -0.03 -32.07 -12.57
CA MET A 304 1.14 -31.30 -12.13
C MET A 304 2.43 -32.12 -12.17
N PHE A 305 2.32 -33.45 -12.02
CA PHE A 305 3.45 -34.37 -11.94
C PHE A 305 3.78 -35.05 -13.27
N ASP A 306 2.90 -34.93 -14.28
CA ASP A 306 3.20 -35.37 -15.64
C ASP A 306 4.08 -34.34 -16.35
N ILE A 307 5.38 -34.65 -16.44
CA ILE A 307 6.40 -33.83 -17.09
C ILE A 307 6.46 -34.13 -18.60
N SER A 308 5.99 -35.31 -19.02
CA SER A 308 6.07 -35.78 -20.40
C SER A 308 4.98 -35.20 -21.32
N GLY A 309 3.85 -34.76 -20.75
CA GLY A 309 2.69 -34.28 -21.48
C GLY A 309 2.26 -32.83 -21.21
N GLY A 310 1.34 -32.34 -22.04
CA GLY A 310 0.54 -31.14 -21.81
C GLY A 310 1.31 -29.82 -21.64
N THR A 311 0.82 -28.96 -20.73
CA THR A 311 1.35 -27.59 -20.54
C THR A 311 2.79 -27.55 -20.00
N VAL A 312 3.22 -28.55 -19.24
CA VAL A 312 4.56 -28.59 -18.62
C VAL A 312 5.62 -28.82 -19.70
N ALA A 313 5.44 -29.83 -20.54
CA ALA A 313 6.31 -30.09 -21.69
C ALA A 313 6.41 -28.88 -22.64
N CYS A 314 5.28 -28.20 -22.90
CA CYS A 314 5.26 -26.97 -23.69
C CYS A 314 6.14 -25.86 -23.07
N ARG A 315 6.05 -25.64 -21.76
CA ARG A 315 6.87 -24.66 -21.03
C ARG A 315 8.35 -25.00 -21.04
N LEU A 316 8.71 -26.27 -20.90
CA LEU A 316 10.10 -26.70 -20.97
C LEU A 316 10.72 -26.38 -22.34
N ARG A 317 9.99 -26.63 -23.44
CA ARG A 317 10.44 -26.25 -24.79
C ARG A 317 10.57 -24.73 -24.93
N LEU A 318 9.61 -23.96 -24.41
CA LEU A 318 9.67 -22.50 -24.41
C LEU A 318 10.89 -21.98 -23.63
N TRP A 319 11.20 -22.59 -22.48
CA TRP A 319 12.33 -22.19 -21.66
C TRP A 319 13.67 -22.41 -22.33
N ASN A 320 13.80 -23.33 -23.29
CA ASN A 320 15.03 -23.44 -24.09
C ASN A 320 15.33 -22.14 -24.86
N VAL A 321 14.31 -21.49 -25.43
CA VAL A 321 14.47 -20.16 -26.06
C VAL A 321 14.85 -19.11 -25.02
N VAL A 322 14.20 -19.12 -23.86
CA VAL A 322 14.47 -18.16 -22.78
C VAL A 322 15.91 -18.30 -22.28
N PHE A 323 16.38 -19.52 -22.05
CA PHE A 323 17.74 -19.79 -21.62
C PHE A 323 18.76 -19.39 -22.68
N LYS A 324 18.44 -19.57 -23.96
CA LYS A 324 19.30 -19.06 -25.03
C LYS A 324 19.41 -17.54 -25.01
N ILE A 325 18.29 -16.82 -24.85
CA ILE A 325 18.27 -15.35 -24.68
C ILE A 325 19.11 -14.94 -23.46
N ILE A 326 18.90 -15.59 -22.32
CA ILE A 326 19.63 -15.30 -21.07
C ILE A 326 21.12 -15.57 -21.24
N SER A 327 21.51 -16.67 -21.89
CA SER A 327 22.92 -17.04 -22.07
C SER A 327 23.72 -15.98 -22.85
N GLU A 328 23.06 -15.31 -23.81
CA GLU A 328 23.69 -14.26 -24.62
C GLU A 328 23.58 -12.86 -23.99
N ASN A 329 22.70 -12.67 -23.00
CA ASN A 329 22.39 -11.34 -22.42
C ASN A 329 22.34 -11.35 -20.88
N PHE A 330 23.07 -12.26 -20.22
CA PHE A 330 22.93 -12.54 -18.79
C PHE A 330 23.13 -11.33 -17.88
N LEU A 331 24.14 -10.49 -18.18
CA LEU A 331 24.52 -9.37 -17.32
C LEU A 331 23.52 -8.21 -17.40
N PHE A 332 23.22 -7.75 -18.62
CA PHE A 332 22.50 -6.49 -18.86
C PHE A 332 21.09 -6.66 -19.42
N GLY A 333 20.72 -7.88 -19.81
CA GLY A 333 19.44 -8.18 -20.43
C GLY A 333 19.25 -7.52 -21.81
N ILE A 334 18.11 -7.84 -22.41
CA ILE A 334 17.72 -7.41 -23.77
C ILE A 334 16.90 -6.10 -23.81
N GLY A 335 16.70 -5.46 -22.65
CA GLY A 335 15.80 -4.33 -22.48
C GLY A 335 14.48 -4.74 -21.82
N ILE A 336 14.07 -3.97 -20.80
CA ILE A 336 12.78 -4.16 -20.13
C ILE A 336 11.61 -4.21 -21.14
N GLY A 337 10.65 -5.11 -20.96
CA GLY A 337 9.50 -5.26 -21.85
C GLY A 337 9.77 -5.78 -23.27
N ASN A 338 11.00 -6.21 -23.58
CA ASN A 338 11.38 -6.66 -24.93
C ASN A 338 11.41 -8.18 -25.11
N TYR A 339 11.05 -8.98 -24.10
CA TYR A 339 11.11 -10.43 -24.19
C TYR A 339 10.38 -11.00 -25.42
N LEU A 340 9.16 -10.55 -25.72
CA LEU A 340 8.40 -11.06 -26.88
C LEU A 340 9.04 -10.67 -28.22
N THR A 341 9.65 -9.48 -28.29
CA THR A 341 10.38 -9.01 -29.48
C THR A 341 11.63 -9.89 -29.69
N ALA A 342 12.42 -10.10 -28.63
CA ALA A 342 13.61 -10.93 -28.70
C ALA A 342 13.27 -12.40 -28.96
N PHE A 343 12.20 -12.93 -28.36
CA PHE A 343 11.74 -14.30 -28.59
C PHE A 343 11.56 -14.58 -30.08
N THR A 344 10.91 -13.66 -30.80
CA THR A 344 10.73 -13.76 -32.25
C THR A 344 12.07 -13.80 -32.97
N HIS A 345 12.97 -12.90 -32.61
CA HIS A 345 14.29 -12.80 -33.22
C HIS A 345 15.16 -14.05 -32.99
N TYR A 346 15.11 -14.61 -31.77
CA TYR A 346 15.86 -15.82 -31.41
C TYR A 346 15.29 -17.07 -32.08
N VAL A 347 13.97 -17.20 -32.24
CA VAL A 347 13.37 -18.32 -32.98
C VAL A 347 13.75 -18.26 -34.46
N PHE A 348 13.89 -17.08 -35.06
CA PHE A 348 14.39 -16.94 -36.43
C PHE A 348 15.89 -17.19 -36.55
N LYS A 349 16.69 -16.72 -35.58
CA LYS A 349 18.14 -16.92 -35.54
C LYS A 349 18.53 -18.38 -35.26
N TYR A 350 17.73 -19.09 -34.47
CA TYR A 350 17.93 -20.47 -34.04
C TYR A 350 16.67 -21.30 -34.35
N PRO A 351 16.46 -21.71 -35.62
CA PRO A 351 15.25 -22.42 -36.04
C PRO A 351 15.01 -23.73 -35.28
N GLU A 352 16.06 -24.38 -34.79
CA GLU A 352 16.01 -25.59 -33.96
C GLU A 352 15.31 -25.37 -32.61
N LEU A 353 15.21 -24.13 -32.14
CA LEU A 353 14.49 -23.75 -30.92
C LEU A 353 13.02 -23.39 -31.19
N SER A 354 12.57 -23.44 -32.45
CA SER A 354 11.20 -23.11 -32.80
C SER A 354 10.20 -24.05 -32.13
N VAL A 355 9.21 -23.46 -31.46
CA VAL A 355 8.09 -24.18 -30.84
C VAL A 355 6.81 -24.06 -31.67
N GLY A 356 6.91 -23.62 -32.93
CA GLY A 356 5.76 -23.40 -33.81
C GLY A 356 4.95 -22.13 -33.49
N TYR A 357 5.50 -21.22 -32.67
CA TYR A 357 4.86 -19.96 -32.28
C TYR A 357 5.81 -18.79 -32.45
N VAL A 358 5.26 -17.66 -32.85
CA VAL A 358 5.96 -16.38 -32.96
C VAL A 358 5.34 -15.46 -31.92
N GLN A 359 6.11 -15.10 -30.86
CA GLN A 359 5.68 -14.34 -29.67
C GLN A 359 4.88 -15.14 -28.62
N TYR A 360 5.58 -15.93 -27.81
CA TYR A 360 4.97 -16.65 -26.70
C TYR A 360 5.66 -16.32 -25.36
N GLY A 361 4.86 -16.05 -24.32
CA GLY A 361 5.36 -15.69 -22.99
C GLY A 361 6.12 -16.84 -22.32
N ALA A 362 7.16 -16.53 -21.53
CA ALA A 362 7.91 -17.55 -20.80
C ALA A 362 7.08 -18.32 -19.75
N HIS A 363 5.92 -17.79 -19.34
CA HIS A 363 5.13 -18.30 -18.21
C HIS A 363 5.96 -18.48 -16.94
N ASN A 364 6.91 -17.56 -16.72
CA ASN A 364 7.73 -17.44 -15.54
C ASN A 364 8.22 -15.99 -15.48
N SER A 365 7.71 -15.23 -14.51
CA SER A 365 8.06 -13.83 -14.34
C SER A 365 9.54 -13.62 -14.07
N TYR A 366 10.20 -14.52 -13.34
CA TYR A 366 11.61 -14.38 -12.96
C TYR A 366 12.54 -14.61 -14.14
N LEU A 367 12.28 -15.63 -14.96
CA LEU A 367 13.04 -15.87 -16.18
C LEU A 367 12.83 -14.74 -17.19
N THR A 368 11.61 -14.22 -17.30
CA THR A 368 11.33 -13.07 -18.16
C THR A 368 12.09 -11.84 -17.67
N LEU A 369 12.05 -11.55 -16.37
CA LEU A 369 12.75 -10.40 -15.79
C LEU A 369 14.27 -10.55 -15.94
N LEU A 370 14.82 -11.75 -15.72
CA LEU A 370 16.24 -12.03 -15.93
C LEU A 370 16.66 -11.79 -17.38
N ALA A 371 15.86 -12.27 -18.34
CA ALA A 371 16.12 -12.03 -19.76
C ALA A 371 16.09 -10.53 -20.09
N GLU A 372 15.11 -9.81 -19.56
CA GLU A 372 14.84 -8.40 -19.90
C GLU A 372 15.80 -7.40 -19.24
N VAL A 373 16.07 -7.54 -17.94
CA VAL A 373 16.88 -6.57 -17.18
C VAL A 373 18.21 -7.12 -16.67
N GLY A 374 18.54 -8.37 -17.01
CA GLY A 374 19.78 -9.03 -16.60
C GLY A 374 19.82 -9.36 -15.10
N ILE A 375 20.93 -9.97 -14.68
CA ILE A 375 21.12 -10.38 -13.28
C ILE A 375 21.12 -9.20 -12.32
N PHE A 376 21.70 -8.04 -12.71
CA PHE A 376 21.71 -6.86 -11.86
C PHE A 376 20.30 -6.30 -11.62
N GLY A 377 19.46 -6.27 -12.67
CA GLY A 377 18.08 -5.84 -12.54
C GLY A 377 17.24 -6.82 -11.71
N LEU A 378 17.45 -8.13 -11.90
CA LEU A 378 16.77 -9.16 -11.11
C LEU A 378 17.15 -9.07 -9.63
N LEU A 379 18.43 -8.92 -9.30
CA LEU A 379 18.89 -8.80 -7.91
C LEU A 379 18.36 -7.52 -7.25
N ALA A 380 18.32 -6.40 -7.97
CA ALA A 380 17.74 -5.17 -7.47
C ALA A 380 16.23 -5.32 -7.20
N PHE A 381 15.50 -5.98 -8.10
CA PHE A 381 14.08 -6.32 -7.89
C PHE A 381 13.88 -7.21 -6.66
N LEU A 382 14.65 -8.30 -6.53
CA LEU A 382 14.60 -9.18 -5.37
C LEU A 382 14.96 -8.44 -4.08
N GLY A 383 15.86 -7.46 -4.13
CA GLY A 383 16.17 -6.56 -3.02
C GLY A 383 14.94 -5.80 -2.52
N VAL A 384 14.13 -5.24 -3.42
CA VAL A 384 12.85 -4.59 -3.08
C VAL A 384 11.93 -5.56 -2.34
N ILE A 385 11.78 -6.78 -2.87
CA ILE A 385 10.94 -7.83 -2.25
C ILE A 385 11.45 -8.17 -0.85
N VAL A 386 12.73 -8.52 -0.71
CA VAL A 386 13.34 -8.89 0.56
C VAL A 386 13.17 -7.80 1.61
N VAL A 387 13.34 -6.52 1.24
CA VAL A 387 13.16 -5.41 2.17
C VAL A 387 11.71 -5.29 2.63
N ILE A 388 10.73 -5.38 1.73
CA ILE A 388 9.29 -5.36 2.10
C ILE A 388 8.97 -6.47 3.09
N PHE A 389 9.41 -7.70 2.81
CA PHE A 389 9.17 -8.86 3.69
C PHE A 389 9.85 -8.70 5.05
N LYS A 390 11.10 -8.25 5.06
CA LYS A 390 11.86 -8.01 6.30
C LYS A 390 11.18 -6.95 7.16
N LEU A 391 10.79 -5.82 6.58
CA LEU A 391 10.11 -4.75 7.30
C LEU A 391 8.75 -5.21 7.83
N GLY A 392 7.95 -5.90 7.02
CA GLY A 392 6.65 -6.42 7.42
C GLY A 392 6.75 -7.46 8.55
N TYR A 393 7.70 -8.39 8.46
CA TYR A 393 7.93 -9.39 9.50
C TYR A 393 8.43 -8.77 10.81
N CYS A 394 9.43 -7.87 10.74
CA CYS A 394 9.89 -7.16 11.93
C CYS A 394 8.76 -6.35 12.57
N PHE A 395 7.88 -5.77 11.77
CA PHE A 395 6.70 -5.05 12.26
C PHE A 395 5.76 -5.97 13.04
N THR A 396 5.37 -7.13 12.52
CA THR A 396 4.46 -8.04 13.25
C THR A 396 5.05 -8.50 14.59
N ARG A 397 6.38 -8.62 14.69
CA ARG A 397 7.06 -8.91 15.96
C ARG A 397 7.03 -7.76 16.97
N ARG A 398 6.95 -6.50 16.51
CA ARG A 398 6.87 -5.30 17.37
C ARG A 398 5.44 -4.97 17.82
N VAL A 399 4.44 -5.30 17.01
CA VAL A 399 3.03 -4.99 17.28
C VAL A 399 2.21 -6.20 17.74
N LYS A 400 2.82 -7.20 18.38
CA LYS A 400 2.16 -8.47 18.76
C LYS A 400 0.83 -8.31 19.51
N ASN A 401 0.67 -7.23 20.28
CA ASN A 401 -0.55 -6.95 21.05
C ASN A 401 -1.64 -6.22 20.25
N ASP A 402 -1.32 -5.63 19.08
CA ASP A 402 -2.32 -5.06 18.18
C ASP A 402 -2.77 -6.12 17.18
N LYS A 403 -3.83 -6.85 17.56
CA LYS A 403 -4.45 -7.89 16.75
C LYS A 403 -4.72 -7.41 15.32
N PHE A 404 -5.25 -6.20 15.13
CA PHE A 404 -5.58 -5.72 13.80
C PHE A 404 -4.33 -5.61 12.93
N SER A 405 -3.29 -4.94 13.42
CA SER A 405 -2.07 -4.72 12.66
C SER A 405 -1.31 -6.01 12.34
N VAL A 406 -1.27 -6.97 13.26
CA VAL A 406 -0.64 -8.29 13.02
C VAL A 406 -1.37 -9.06 11.92
N TYR A 407 -2.70 -9.13 12.01
CA TYR A 407 -3.51 -9.92 11.07
C TYR A 407 -3.51 -9.30 9.67
N ILE A 408 -3.65 -7.98 9.56
CA ILE A 408 -3.59 -7.30 8.25
C ILE A 408 -2.20 -7.41 7.63
N MET A 409 -1.12 -7.20 8.39
CA MET A 409 0.24 -7.39 7.87
C MET A 409 0.50 -8.85 7.47
N GLY A 410 0.05 -9.82 8.26
CA GLY A 410 0.10 -11.24 7.92
C GLY A 410 -0.64 -11.54 6.61
N GLY A 411 -1.83 -10.96 6.42
CA GLY A 411 -2.62 -11.05 5.19
C GLY A 411 -1.89 -10.47 3.98
N ILE A 412 -1.25 -9.31 4.15
CA ILE A 412 -0.45 -8.68 3.08
C ILE A 412 0.73 -9.58 2.71
N LEU A 413 1.55 -10.00 3.67
CA LEU A 413 2.72 -10.85 3.39
C LEU A 413 2.32 -12.18 2.75
N ALA A 414 1.21 -12.78 3.18
CA ALA A 414 0.63 -13.97 2.56
C ALA A 414 0.20 -13.73 1.11
N SER A 415 -0.47 -12.60 0.83
CA SER A 415 -0.90 -12.20 -0.52
C SER A 415 0.29 -12.00 -1.45
N LEU A 416 1.30 -11.24 -1.00
CA LEU A 416 2.52 -11.01 -1.76
C LEU A 416 3.26 -12.32 -2.04
N SER A 417 3.35 -13.21 -1.05
CA SER A 417 3.99 -14.53 -1.20
C SER A 417 3.26 -15.39 -2.22
N ALA A 418 1.92 -15.45 -2.12
CA ALA A 418 1.12 -16.25 -3.03
C ALA A 418 1.26 -15.80 -4.48
N PHE A 419 1.28 -14.48 -4.69
CA PHE A 419 1.50 -13.87 -6.00
C PHE A 419 2.90 -14.16 -6.56
N LEU A 420 3.94 -14.03 -5.73
CA LEU A 420 5.33 -14.32 -6.11
C LEU A 420 5.53 -15.80 -6.46
N VAL A 421 4.95 -16.71 -5.69
CA VAL A 421 5.00 -18.16 -5.96
C VAL A 421 4.28 -18.48 -7.27
N ASN A 422 3.10 -17.90 -7.49
CA ASN A 422 2.39 -18.06 -8.76
C ASN A 422 3.24 -17.60 -9.96
N GLY A 423 4.03 -16.53 -9.78
CA GLY A 423 4.96 -15.99 -10.79
C GLY A 423 6.05 -16.94 -11.29
N PHE A 424 6.31 -18.08 -10.63
CA PHE A 424 7.17 -19.14 -11.19
C PHE A 424 6.50 -19.91 -12.34
N THR A 425 5.18 -19.85 -12.42
CA THR A 425 4.36 -20.64 -13.36
C THR A 425 3.50 -19.79 -14.29
N SER A 426 3.60 -18.47 -14.17
CA SER A 426 2.93 -17.50 -15.01
C SER A 426 3.67 -16.17 -15.03
N ASN A 427 3.28 -15.28 -15.94
CA ASN A 427 3.88 -13.96 -16.11
C ASN A 427 3.20 -12.91 -15.21
N SER A 428 2.90 -13.24 -13.95
CA SER A 428 2.09 -12.40 -13.06
C SER A 428 2.62 -10.99 -12.86
N LEU A 429 3.94 -10.83 -12.68
CA LEU A 429 4.57 -9.53 -12.45
C LEU A 429 4.46 -8.59 -13.67
N LEU A 430 4.26 -9.15 -14.86
CA LEU A 430 4.15 -8.41 -16.11
C LEU A 430 2.70 -8.06 -16.45
N HIS A 431 1.72 -8.72 -15.82
CA HIS A 431 0.30 -8.50 -16.09
C HIS A 431 -0.23 -7.28 -15.31
N PRO A 432 -0.52 -6.14 -15.99
CA PRO A 432 -0.69 -4.86 -15.31
C PRO A 432 -1.82 -4.82 -14.27
N ARG A 433 -2.92 -5.51 -14.55
CA ARG A 433 -4.13 -5.48 -13.70
C ARG A 433 -3.94 -6.17 -12.36
N ALA A 434 -3.11 -7.21 -12.28
CA ALA A 434 -2.87 -7.91 -11.02
C ALA A 434 -1.68 -7.29 -10.28
N ALA A 435 -0.62 -6.91 -11.01
CA ALA A 435 0.57 -6.30 -10.45
C ALA A 435 0.28 -5.00 -9.67
N VAL A 436 -0.67 -4.17 -10.12
CA VAL A 436 -1.01 -2.93 -9.39
C VAL A 436 -1.49 -3.20 -7.96
N PHE A 437 -2.19 -4.32 -7.73
CA PHE A 437 -2.67 -4.70 -6.40
C PHE A 437 -1.55 -5.22 -5.51
N PHE A 438 -0.58 -5.94 -6.08
CA PHE A 438 0.62 -6.35 -5.38
C PHE A 438 1.35 -5.13 -4.79
N TRP A 439 1.59 -4.10 -5.61
CA TRP A 439 2.27 -2.88 -5.17
C TRP A 439 1.41 -1.99 -4.27
N PHE A 440 0.11 -1.95 -4.48
CA PHE A 440 -0.84 -1.30 -3.57
C PHE A 440 -0.78 -1.91 -2.16
N LEU A 441 -0.80 -3.24 -2.04
CA LEU A 441 -0.71 -3.94 -0.75
C LEU A 441 0.65 -3.71 -0.08
N ALA A 442 1.74 -3.68 -0.83
CA ALA A 442 3.05 -3.26 -0.32
C ALA A 442 3.03 -1.82 0.23
N GLY A 443 2.31 -0.91 -0.44
CA GLY A 443 2.07 0.44 0.06
C GLY A 443 1.31 0.46 1.40
N ILE A 444 0.25 -0.34 1.54
CA ILE A 444 -0.50 -0.47 2.79
C ILE A 444 0.39 -1.04 3.91
N ALA A 445 1.29 -1.99 3.61
CA ALA A 445 2.26 -2.49 4.58
C ALA A 445 3.12 -1.35 5.14
N LEU A 446 3.63 -0.46 4.27
CA LEU A 446 4.37 0.73 4.73
C LEU A 446 3.52 1.70 5.54
N VAL A 447 2.24 1.90 5.19
CA VAL A 447 1.32 2.72 6.00
C VAL A 447 1.27 2.21 7.44
N LEU A 448 1.11 0.89 7.63
CA LEU A 448 1.05 0.28 8.95
C LEU A 448 2.34 0.51 9.74
N ILE A 449 3.49 0.33 9.08
CA ILE A 449 4.81 0.53 9.68
C ILE A 449 4.99 2.00 10.11
N TYR A 450 4.73 2.95 9.21
CA TYR A 450 4.91 4.38 9.49
C TYR A 450 3.93 4.91 10.54
N ASN A 451 2.69 4.45 10.54
CA ASN A 451 1.73 4.85 11.55
C ASN A 451 2.18 4.41 12.95
N TYR A 452 2.76 3.22 13.07
CA TYR A 452 3.30 2.75 14.34
C TYR A 452 4.54 3.53 14.79
N GLU A 453 5.50 3.78 13.89
CA GLU A 453 6.71 4.54 14.23
C GLU A 453 6.41 5.98 14.64
N ASN A 454 5.43 6.62 13.99
CA ASN A 454 4.98 7.96 14.37
C ASN A 454 4.31 7.98 15.75
N ILE A 455 3.50 6.96 16.09
CA ILE A 455 2.94 6.82 17.44
C ILE A 455 4.07 6.65 18.46
N GLY A 456 5.10 5.87 18.15
CA GLY A 456 6.30 5.70 18.98
C GLY A 456 7.04 7.01 19.24
N LYS A 457 7.28 7.81 18.19
CA LYS A 457 7.92 9.14 18.31
C LYS A 457 7.08 10.13 19.12
N ILE A 458 5.75 10.15 18.94
CA ILE A 458 4.85 11.00 19.74
C ILE A 458 4.90 10.59 21.21
N LYS A 459 4.82 9.30 21.53
CA LYS A 459 4.94 8.80 22.91
C LYS A 459 6.30 9.12 23.52
N THR A 460 7.38 8.96 22.76
CA THR A 460 8.74 9.29 23.23
C THR A 460 8.90 10.79 23.49
N ARG A 461 8.38 11.65 22.61
CA ARG A 461 8.37 13.10 22.82
C ARG A 461 7.49 13.51 24.00
N GLN A 462 6.33 12.89 24.19
CA GLN A 462 5.47 13.12 25.35
C GLN A 462 6.12 12.64 26.65
N ASN A 463 6.79 11.48 26.64
CA ASN A 463 7.53 10.97 27.80
C ASN A 463 8.76 11.83 28.12
N PHE A 464 9.48 12.29 27.09
CA PHE A 464 10.57 13.25 27.23
C PHE A 464 10.06 14.58 27.81
N LEU A 465 8.96 15.12 27.29
CA LEU A 465 8.33 16.33 27.84
C LEU A 465 7.83 16.13 29.27
N LYS A 466 7.33 14.93 29.63
CA LYS A 466 6.95 14.59 31.02
C LYS A 466 8.16 14.55 31.95
N LEU A 467 9.26 13.92 31.54
CA LEU A 467 10.52 13.85 32.29
C LEU A 467 11.17 15.23 32.44
N TYR A 468 11.12 16.04 31.37
CA TYR A 468 11.70 17.39 31.32
C TYR A 468 10.90 18.39 32.17
N ASN A 469 9.56 18.39 32.07
CA ASN A 469 8.71 19.28 32.85
C ASN A 469 8.61 18.89 34.33
N GLY A 470 8.76 17.61 34.68
CA GLY A 470 8.66 17.14 36.06
C GLY A 470 9.93 17.39 36.91
N SER A 471 11.10 17.17 36.34
CA SER A 471 12.36 17.10 37.12
C SER A 471 13.13 18.42 37.12
N TYR A 472 13.23 19.06 35.96
CA TYR A 472 14.00 20.30 35.79
C TYR A 472 13.25 21.51 36.38
N PHE A 473 11.93 21.55 36.20
CA PHE A 473 11.10 22.66 36.68
C PHE A 473 10.92 22.62 38.21
N TYR A 474 10.83 21.43 38.81
CA TYR A 474 10.84 21.29 40.27
C TYR A 474 12.19 21.72 40.86
N GLY A 475 13.31 21.31 40.23
CA GLY A 475 14.66 21.74 40.61
C GLY A 475 14.87 23.26 40.54
N ILE A 476 14.38 23.91 39.48
CA ILE A 476 14.40 25.38 39.34
C ILE A 476 13.53 26.05 40.40
N LEU A 477 12.31 25.54 40.66
CA LEU A 477 11.43 26.10 41.69
C LEU A 477 12.00 25.95 43.10
N THR A 478 12.62 24.81 43.43
CA THR A 478 13.31 24.62 44.72
C THR A 478 14.57 25.48 44.83
N GLY A 479 15.31 25.65 43.73
CA GLY A 479 16.49 26.53 43.66
C GLY A 479 16.13 28.00 43.80
N VAL A 480 15.07 28.45 43.13
CA VAL A 480 14.55 29.83 43.24
C VAL A 480 13.97 30.06 44.64
N LYS A 481 13.21 29.12 45.21
CA LYS A 481 12.66 29.22 46.57
C LYS A 481 13.77 29.31 47.63
N SER A 482 14.80 28.46 47.54
CA SER A 482 15.93 28.47 48.48
C SER A 482 16.77 29.75 48.34
N SER A 483 17.03 30.21 47.11
CA SER A 483 17.74 31.46 46.87
C SER A 483 16.95 32.68 47.36
N PHE A 484 15.63 32.70 47.18
CA PHE A 484 14.77 33.79 47.67
C PHE A 484 14.62 33.79 49.20
N LEU A 485 14.54 32.62 49.85
CA LEU A 485 14.49 32.52 51.31
C LEU A 485 15.82 32.97 51.93
N SER A 486 16.95 32.57 51.34
CA SER A 486 18.28 33.02 51.75
C SER A 486 18.46 34.54 51.57
N ALA A 487 17.93 35.11 50.48
CA ALA A 487 17.90 36.56 50.27
C ALA A 487 17.00 37.30 51.27
N TYR A 488 15.90 36.67 51.74
CA TYR A 488 14.97 37.25 52.72
C TYR A 488 15.52 37.25 54.15
N GLU A 489 16.35 36.27 54.51
CA GLU A 489 17.02 36.19 55.82
C GLU A 489 18.17 37.20 55.95
N ASN A 490 18.70 37.71 54.83
CA ASN A 490 19.70 38.78 54.84
C ASN A 490 19.09 40.10 55.34
N HIS A 491 19.59 40.57 56.49
CA HIS A 491 19.10 41.75 57.24
C HIS A 491 19.01 43.05 56.41
N TRP A 492 19.78 43.15 55.33
CA TRP A 492 19.84 44.32 54.43
C TRP A 492 18.63 44.44 53.49
N LEU A 493 18.10 43.32 52.98
CA LEU A 493 16.96 43.30 52.04
C LEU A 493 15.61 43.51 52.74
N LYS A 494 15.53 43.23 54.04
CA LYS A 494 14.33 43.35 54.88
C LYS A 494 13.81 44.79 55.01
N ARG A 495 14.67 45.79 54.84
CA ARG A 495 14.34 47.24 54.87
C ARG A 495 13.93 47.81 53.52
N SER A 496 14.29 47.17 52.40
CA SER A 496 14.04 47.71 51.04
C SER A 496 12.69 47.28 50.44
N PHE A 497 12.06 46.25 51.01
CA PHE A 497 10.72 45.82 50.62
C PHE A 497 9.67 46.46 51.55
N ASP A 498 9.34 47.73 51.29
CA ASP A 498 8.19 48.41 51.90
C ASP A 498 6.87 47.68 51.60
N PHE A 499 5.81 48.02 52.33
CA PHE A 499 4.48 47.40 52.42
C PHE A 499 3.92 46.69 51.15
N VAL A 500 4.22 47.20 49.95
CA VAL A 500 3.89 46.61 48.64
C VAL A 500 4.61 45.27 48.37
N GLY A 501 5.85 45.13 48.82
CA GLY A 501 6.67 43.92 48.72
C GLY A 501 6.12 42.75 49.54
N ARG A 502 5.67 42.99 50.78
CA ARG A 502 5.07 41.96 51.64
C ARG A 502 3.78 41.38 51.06
N ALA A 503 2.91 42.22 50.50
CA ALA A 503 1.65 41.78 49.89
C ALA A 503 1.89 40.91 48.64
N ASN A 504 2.86 41.28 47.81
CA ASN A 504 3.25 40.50 46.64
C ASN A 504 3.98 39.20 47.03
N LEU A 505 4.81 39.21 48.08
CA LEU A 505 5.45 38.01 48.65
C LEU A 505 4.43 37.01 49.21
N LEU A 506 3.41 37.49 49.93
CA LEU A 506 2.32 36.65 50.42
C LEU A 506 1.50 36.05 49.26
N LYS A 507 1.23 36.82 48.20
CA LYS A 507 0.61 36.31 46.96
C LYS A 507 1.50 35.25 46.31
N PHE A 508 2.81 35.50 46.19
CA PHE A 508 3.75 34.57 45.58
C PHE A 508 3.86 33.26 46.38
N SER A 509 3.94 33.33 47.71
CA SER A 509 3.96 32.12 48.57
C SER A 509 2.63 31.34 48.51
N LYS A 510 1.48 32.02 48.43
CA LYS A 510 0.17 31.37 48.23
C LYS A 510 0.08 30.68 46.86
N ILE A 511 0.64 31.29 45.83
CA ILE A 511 0.69 30.68 44.48
C ILE A 511 1.64 29.47 44.47
N LEU A 512 2.81 29.56 45.10
CA LEU A 512 3.72 28.42 45.23
C LEU A 512 3.09 27.29 46.05
N GLY A 513 2.37 27.62 47.13
CA GLY A 513 1.64 26.65 47.95
C GLY A 513 0.49 25.98 47.20
N SER A 514 -0.23 26.72 46.33
CA SER A 514 -1.29 26.13 45.50
C SER A 514 -0.75 25.26 44.37
N VAL A 515 0.42 25.60 43.81
CA VAL A 515 1.14 24.77 42.85
C VAL A 515 1.65 23.48 43.51
N ASP A 516 2.23 23.55 44.71
CA ASP A 516 2.72 22.38 45.46
C ASP A 516 1.57 21.45 45.90
N ALA A 517 0.44 22.01 46.34
CA ALA A 517 -0.77 21.24 46.66
C ALA A 517 -1.37 20.57 45.43
N SER A 518 -1.43 21.25 44.28
CA SER A 518 -1.96 20.69 43.03
C SER A 518 -1.04 19.64 42.40
N LEU A 519 0.28 19.74 42.60
CA LEU A 519 1.25 18.72 42.18
C LEU A 519 1.18 17.47 43.05
N LYS A 520 0.91 17.63 44.37
CA LYS A 520 0.70 16.51 45.29
C LYS A 520 -0.63 15.78 45.08
N SER A 521 -1.67 16.47 44.58
CA SER A 521 -2.98 15.86 44.31
C SER A 521 -3.09 15.20 42.93
N SER A 522 -2.28 15.61 41.96
CA SER A 522 -2.38 15.17 40.56
C SER A 522 -1.74 13.80 40.31
N VAL A 523 -2.38 12.73 40.78
CA VAL A 523 -2.10 11.35 40.36
C VAL A 523 -2.99 10.95 39.17
N ASP A 524 -4.03 11.72 38.85
CA ASP A 524 -5.07 11.33 37.88
C ASP A 524 -5.27 12.30 36.70
N LEU A 525 -5.53 11.75 35.51
CA LEU A 525 -5.47 12.41 34.19
C LEU A 525 -6.53 13.50 33.96
N LYS A 526 -7.59 13.58 34.77
CA LYS A 526 -8.64 14.61 34.64
C LYS A 526 -8.25 15.94 35.30
N GLU A 527 -7.32 15.95 36.24
CA GLU A 527 -6.89 17.18 36.92
C GLU A 527 -5.82 17.96 36.15
N SER A 528 -5.12 17.33 35.20
CA SER A 528 -3.99 17.96 34.49
C SER A 528 -4.38 19.19 33.67
N SER A 529 -5.64 19.33 33.23
CA SER A 529 -6.12 20.53 32.52
C SER A 529 -6.32 21.71 33.46
N LYS A 530 -6.75 21.48 34.70
CA LYS A 530 -6.84 22.50 35.76
C LYS A 530 -5.43 22.92 36.18
N THR A 531 -4.52 21.98 36.34
CA THR A 531 -3.11 22.27 36.64
C THR A 531 -2.49 23.11 35.52
N LEU A 532 -2.71 22.76 34.24
CA LEU A 532 -2.26 23.56 33.09
C LEU A 532 -2.85 24.97 33.06
N GLY A 533 -4.13 25.13 33.41
CA GLY A 533 -4.78 26.44 33.51
C GLY A 533 -4.17 27.33 34.60
N VAL A 534 -3.84 26.74 35.76
CA VAL A 534 -3.13 27.43 36.85
C VAL A 534 -1.70 27.80 36.40
N PHE A 535 -1.02 26.91 35.67
CA PHE A 535 0.33 27.16 35.13
C PHE A 535 0.37 28.26 34.07
N CYS A 536 -0.60 28.31 33.14
CA CYS A 536 -0.69 29.41 32.18
C CYS A 536 -0.92 30.75 32.89
N LYS A 537 -1.80 30.78 33.90
CA LYS A 537 -2.08 31.97 34.70
C LYS A 537 -0.85 32.41 35.51
N PHE A 538 -0.06 31.46 36.00
CA PHE A 538 1.21 31.74 36.69
C PHE A 538 2.28 32.30 35.74
N ARG A 539 2.47 31.67 34.57
CA ARG A 539 3.39 32.16 33.53
C ARG A 539 3.05 33.60 33.13
N ASP A 540 1.78 33.88 32.89
CA ASP A 540 1.34 35.20 32.42
C ASP A 540 1.52 36.25 33.52
N ASN A 541 1.28 35.90 34.79
CA ASN A 541 1.59 36.77 35.93
C ASN A 541 3.10 37.01 36.10
N LEU A 542 3.92 35.98 35.89
CA LEU A 542 5.37 36.04 36.06
C LEU A 542 6.04 36.83 34.94
N LEU A 543 5.54 36.72 33.70
CA LEU A 543 5.91 37.59 32.59
C LEU A 543 5.51 39.04 32.87
N GLY A 544 4.31 39.28 33.41
CA GLY A 544 3.90 40.62 33.85
C GLY A 544 4.77 41.20 34.98
N TRP A 545 5.36 40.36 35.83
CA TRP A 545 6.30 40.79 36.88
C TRP A 545 7.69 41.07 36.31
N ILE A 546 8.19 40.26 35.37
CA ILE A 546 9.44 40.51 34.65
C ILE A 546 9.34 41.81 33.85
N ASP A 547 8.15 42.13 33.31
CA ASP A 547 7.94 43.37 32.59
C ASP A 547 7.91 44.62 33.47
N ASN A 548 7.75 44.48 34.79
CA ASN A 548 7.79 45.58 35.74
C ASN A 548 9.23 46.08 35.95
N SER A 549 9.47 47.35 35.62
CA SER A 549 10.78 48.00 35.68
C SER A 549 11.44 47.94 37.06
N TYR A 550 10.66 47.97 38.14
CA TYR A 550 11.16 47.82 39.52
C TYR A 550 11.67 46.41 39.80
N PHE A 551 11.01 45.37 39.26
CA PHE A 551 11.42 43.98 39.47
C PHE A 551 12.69 43.64 38.67
N ARG A 552 12.82 44.19 37.45
CA ARG A 552 14.07 44.13 36.67
C ARG A 552 15.24 44.82 37.40
N ALA A 553 15.01 45.99 37.99
CA ALA A 553 16.04 46.71 38.75
C ALA A 553 16.48 45.96 40.03
N ALA A 554 15.54 45.29 40.70
CA ALA A 554 15.84 44.46 41.87
C ALA A 554 16.68 43.21 41.49
N ILE A 555 16.32 42.52 40.40
CA ILE A 555 17.09 41.35 39.91
C ILE A 555 18.50 41.75 39.44
N LYS A 556 18.64 42.91 38.77
CA LYS A 556 19.95 43.44 38.32
C LYS A 556 20.90 43.84 39.46
N LYS A 557 20.40 43.97 40.69
CA LYS A 557 21.20 44.22 41.90
C LYS A 557 21.55 42.94 42.65
N ILE A 558 20.89 41.83 42.33
CA ILE A 558 21.07 40.51 42.96
C ILE A 558 22.00 39.63 42.11
N LEU A 559 21.94 39.74 40.78
CA LEU A 559 22.98 39.28 39.85
C LEU A 559 24.15 40.26 39.85
#